data_AF-A0AAW2CXU5-F1
#
_entry.id   AF-A0AAW2CXU5-F1
#
_cell.length_a   1.000
_cell.length_b   1.000
_cell.length_c   1.000
_cell.angle_alpha   90.00
_cell.angle_beta   90.00
_cell.angle_gamma   90.00
#
_symmetry.space_group_name_H-M   'P 1'
#
loop_
_entity.id
_entity.type
_entity.pdbx_description
1 polymer ?
#
loop_
_entity_poly.entity_id
_entity_poly.type
_entity_poly.pdbx_seq_one_letter_code
_entity_poly.pdbx_strand_id
1 'polypeptide(L)'
;MTFVMELQYDRHQNEEFLLNYIRDHCALKTSLKLHTFGRRFDGCRYWSPDDDRACKFFKWLDTSPCTCGAATTLIVFAKFRQLEHEVEVANEELKQARAMGEAALEREQAAK
;
A
#
# COMPACT_ATOMS: atom_id res chain seq x y z
N MET A 1 11.18 -6.88 11.32
CA MET A 1 10.78 -6.42 12.66
C MET A 1 9.28 -6.61 12.77
N THR A 2 8.85 -7.69 13.44
CA THR A 2 7.44 -8.11 13.54
C THR A 2 6.90 -7.54 14.84
N PHE A 3 6.07 -6.51 14.78
CA PHE A 3 5.38 -6.00 15.95
C PHE A 3 4.03 -6.73 16.05
N VAL A 4 3.99 -7.77 16.87
CA VAL A 4 2.74 -8.35 17.37
C VAL A 4 2.38 -7.54 18.60
N MET A 5 1.40 -6.64 18.49
CA MET A 5 0.73 -6.14 19.69
C MET A 5 -0.10 -7.30 20.24
N GLU A 6 0.45 -8.05 21.19
CA GLU A 6 -0.32 -8.89 22.09
C GLU A 6 -1.23 -7.98 22.91
N LEU A 7 -2.48 -7.84 22.47
CA LEU A 7 -3.54 -7.45 23.37
C LEU A 7 -3.72 -8.61 24.37
N GLN A 8 -3.16 -8.46 25.58
CA GLN A 8 -3.53 -9.28 26.73
C GLN A 8 -5.03 -9.09 26.97
N TYR A 9 -5.86 -10.02 26.48
CA TYR A 9 -7.29 -9.99 26.72
C TYR A 9 -7.81 -11.40 27.02
N ASP A 10 -8.52 -11.50 28.13
CA ASP A 10 -8.88 -12.74 28.83
C ASP A 10 -9.74 -13.69 27.98
N ARG A 11 -9.41 -14.99 28.04
CA ARG A 11 -9.58 -15.97 26.95
C ARG A 11 -10.95 -16.65 26.87
N HIS A 12 -12.00 -16.14 27.52
CA HIS A 12 -13.26 -16.89 27.60
C HIS A 12 -14.58 -16.12 27.44
N GLN A 13 -14.59 -14.80 27.19
CA GLN A 13 -15.87 -14.06 27.12
C GLN A 13 -16.10 -13.11 25.94
N ASN A 14 -15.23 -13.03 24.92
CA ASN A 14 -15.32 -11.89 23.99
C ASN A 14 -15.03 -12.16 22.51
N GLU A 15 -15.26 -13.37 21.98
CA GLU A 15 -15.21 -13.56 20.51
C GLU A 15 -16.26 -12.70 19.80
N GLU A 16 -17.46 -12.59 20.36
CA GLU A 16 -18.56 -11.78 19.77
C GLU A 16 -18.25 -10.27 19.80
N PHE A 17 -17.68 -9.77 20.90
CA PHE A 17 -17.25 -8.37 21.00
C PHE A 17 -16.10 -8.05 20.05
N LEU A 18 -15.10 -8.94 19.93
CA LEU A 18 -14.01 -8.79 18.96
C LEU A 18 -14.55 -8.81 17.52
N LEU A 19 -15.50 -9.70 17.22
CA LEU A 19 -16.13 -9.78 15.90
C LEU A 19 -16.94 -8.52 15.57
N ASN A 20 -17.65 -7.95 16.54
CA ASN A 20 -18.41 -6.71 16.36
C ASN A 20 -17.47 -5.51 16.19
N TYR A 21 -16.43 -5.39 17.02
CA TYR A 21 -15.40 -4.36 16.88
C TYR A 21 -14.69 -4.41 15.52
N ILE A 22 -14.30 -5.62 15.06
CA ILE A 22 -13.68 -5.80 13.75
C ILE A 22 -14.65 -5.37 12.63
N ARG A 23 -15.92 -5.74 12.72
CA ARG A 23 -16.94 -5.38 11.72
C ARG A 23 -17.13 -3.86 11.59
N ASP A 24 -17.14 -3.16 12.71
CA ASP A 24 -17.47 -1.73 12.74
C ASP A 24 -16.25 -0.83 12.46
N HIS A 25 -15.03 -1.32 12.74
CA HIS A 25 -13.82 -0.48 12.73
C HIS A 25 -12.68 -0.98 11.85
N CYS A 26 -12.80 -2.18 11.29
CA CYS A 26 -11.82 -2.74 10.37
C CYS A 26 -12.34 -2.81 8.94
N ALA A 27 -11.42 -3.10 8.02
CA ALA A 27 -11.71 -3.43 6.64
C ALA A 27 -10.90 -4.66 6.24
N LEU A 28 -11.52 -5.53 5.44
CA LEU A 28 -10.84 -6.63 4.77
C LEU A 28 -9.85 -6.04 3.76
N LYS A 29 -8.57 -6.40 3.92
CA LYS A 29 -7.47 -5.92 3.08
C LYS A 29 -6.66 -7.09 2.55
N THR A 30 -5.97 -6.87 1.44
CA THR A 30 -5.07 -7.82 0.81
C THR A 30 -3.65 -7.30 0.87
N SER A 31 -2.71 -8.13 1.31
CA SER A 31 -1.30 -7.75 1.40
C SER A 31 -0.67 -7.65 0.03
N LEU A 32 0.08 -6.58 -0.18
CA LEU A 32 0.93 -6.36 -1.37
C LEU A 32 2.42 -6.49 -1.02
N LYS A 33 2.78 -7.12 0.11
CA LYS A 33 4.18 -7.29 0.53
C LYS A 33 4.77 -8.61 0.04
N LEU A 34 6.08 -8.62 -0.22
CA LEU A 34 6.84 -9.83 -0.54
C LEU A 34 6.64 -10.87 0.59
N HIS A 35 6.50 -12.15 0.22
CA HIS A 35 6.23 -13.30 1.11
C HIS A 35 4.84 -13.36 1.77
N THR A 36 4.04 -12.28 1.72
CA THR A 36 2.65 -12.28 2.20
C THR A 36 1.65 -11.86 1.15
N PHE A 37 2.10 -11.64 -0.09
CA PHE A 37 1.30 -11.14 -1.20
C PHE A 37 0.04 -11.98 -1.41
N GLY A 38 -1.09 -11.31 -1.57
CA GLY A 38 -2.39 -11.95 -1.78
C GLY A 38 -3.05 -12.47 -0.50
N ARG A 39 -2.35 -12.50 0.66
CA ARG A 39 -2.98 -12.88 1.93
C ARG A 39 -3.96 -11.83 2.40
N ARG A 40 -5.07 -12.28 2.98
CA ARG A 40 -6.11 -11.42 3.52
C ARG A 40 -5.93 -11.18 5.01
N PHE A 41 -6.26 -9.97 5.44
CA PHE A 41 -6.23 -9.57 6.83
C PHE A 41 -7.32 -8.56 7.13
N ASP A 42 -7.79 -8.55 8.37
CA ASP A 42 -8.53 -7.43 8.93
C ASP A 42 -7.54 -6.40 9.44
N GLY A 43 -7.69 -5.16 9.02
CA GLY A 43 -6.90 -4.05 9.54
C GLY A 43 -7.77 -2.83 9.80
N CYS A 44 -7.33 -1.94 10.68
CA CYS A 44 -8.06 -0.71 10.95
C CYS A 44 -8.37 0.05 9.64
N ARG A 45 -9.62 0.51 9.52
CA ARG A 45 -10.08 1.31 8.38
C ARG A 45 -9.29 2.61 8.24
N TYR A 46 -8.98 3.24 9.37
CA TYR A 46 -8.28 4.53 9.45
C TYR A 46 -6.77 4.40 9.60
N TRP A 47 -6.21 3.22 9.30
CA TRP A 47 -4.76 3.04 9.34
C TRP A 47 -4.08 3.95 8.33
N SER A 48 -3.08 4.69 8.79
CA SER A 48 -2.16 5.47 7.97
C SER A 48 -0.71 5.09 8.30
N PRO A 49 0.17 4.96 7.29
CA PRO A 49 1.59 4.71 7.52
C PRO A 49 2.29 5.89 8.21
N ASP A 50 1.81 7.12 7.98
CA ASP A 50 2.48 8.36 8.42
C ASP A 50 1.93 8.92 9.74
N ASP A 51 0.92 8.27 10.34
CA ASP A 51 0.34 8.68 11.61
C ASP A 51 0.57 7.59 12.67
N ASP A 52 1.48 7.84 13.60
CA ASP A 52 1.78 6.94 14.70
C ASP A 52 0.62 6.81 15.70
N ARG A 53 -0.31 7.76 15.71
CA ARG A 53 -1.52 7.69 16.55
C ARG A 53 -2.63 6.88 15.89
N ALA A 54 -2.52 6.57 14.60
CA ALA A 54 -3.51 5.75 13.91
C ALA A 54 -3.52 4.33 14.48
N CYS A 55 -4.73 3.80 14.70
CA CYS A 55 -4.90 2.44 15.19
C CYS A 55 -4.13 1.42 14.31
N LYS A 56 -3.26 0.64 14.95
CA LYS A 56 -2.39 -0.36 14.31
C LYS A 56 -2.96 -1.78 14.40
N PHE A 57 -4.27 -1.92 14.66
CA PHE A 57 -4.93 -3.22 14.70
C PHE A 57 -4.74 -3.97 13.38
N PHE A 58 -4.38 -5.24 13.50
CA PHE A 58 -4.08 -6.12 12.39
C PHE A 58 -4.31 -7.59 12.79
N LYS A 59 -5.01 -8.35 11.95
CA LYS A 59 -5.21 -9.79 12.13
C LYS A 59 -5.22 -10.53 10.78
N TRP A 60 -4.32 -11.50 10.61
CA TRP A 60 -4.36 -12.39 9.45
C TRP A 60 -5.61 -13.27 9.47
N LEU A 61 -6.25 -13.42 8.31
CA LEU A 61 -7.36 -14.36 8.12
C LEU A 61 -6.89 -15.70 7.58
N ASP A 62 -5.84 -15.69 6.77
CA ASP A 62 -5.29 -16.89 6.13
C ASP A 62 -4.00 -17.31 6.85
N THR A 63 -3.73 -18.62 6.97
CA THR A 63 -2.57 -19.16 7.71
C THR A 63 -1.24 -18.99 6.97
N SER A 64 -1.20 -19.17 5.64
CA SER A 64 -0.01 -18.94 4.80
C SER A 64 -0.36 -18.71 3.32
N PRO A 65 0.48 -18.02 2.53
CA PRO A 65 0.28 -17.92 1.09
C PRO A 65 0.58 -19.26 0.42
N CYS A 66 -0.24 -19.65 -0.57
CA CYS A 66 0.05 -20.85 -1.36
C CYS A 66 1.28 -20.64 -2.26
N THR A 67 1.94 -21.73 -2.67
CA THR A 67 3.13 -21.72 -3.53
C THR A 67 2.91 -20.94 -4.83
N CYS A 68 1.71 -21.06 -5.44
CA CYS A 68 1.35 -20.31 -6.64
C CYS A 68 1.31 -18.79 -6.38
N GLY A 69 0.80 -18.36 -5.23
CA GLY A 69 0.80 -16.96 -4.83
C GLY A 69 2.21 -16.41 -4.65
N ALA A 70 3.10 -17.20 -4.02
CA ALA A 70 4.50 -16.82 -3.86
C ALA A 70 5.22 -16.65 -5.20
N ALA A 71 5.01 -17.56 -6.15
CA ALA A 71 5.59 -17.45 -7.49
C ALA A 71 5.07 -16.22 -8.27
N THR A 72 3.75 -15.99 -8.23
CA THR A 72 3.12 -14.83 -8.89
C THR A 72 3.59 -13.50 -8.30
N THR A 73 3.93 -13.46 -7.01
CA THR A 73 4.43 -12.25 -6.33
C THR A 73 5.64 -11.68 -7.05
N LEU A 74 6.60 -12.52 -7.44
CA LEU A 74 7.82 -12.07 -8.09
C LEU A 74 7.54 -11.40 -9.44
N ILE A 75 6.62 -11.97 -10.21
CA ILE A 75 6.19 -11.45 -11.52
C ILE A 75 5.50 -10.09 -11.34
N VAL A 76 4.57 -9.99 -10.39
CA VAL A 76 3.84 -8.74 -10.11
C VAL A 76 4.80 -7.64 -9.66
N PHE A 77 5.74 -7.94 -8.77
CA PHE A 77 6.73 -6.98 -8.29
C PHE A 77 7.69 -6.51 -9.38
N ALA A 78 8.10 -7.41 -10.28
CA ALA A 78 8.91 -7.02 -11.44
C ALA A 78 8.15 -6.03 -12.32
N LYS A 79 6.86 -6.28 -12.56
CA LYS A 79 5.99 -5.38 -13.34
C LYS A 79 5.77 -4.04 -12.64
N PHE A 80 5.58 -4.01 -11.32
CA PHE A 80 5.46 -2.75 -10.59
C PHE A 80 6.73 -1.91 -10.69
N ARG A 81 7.91 -2.50 -10.51
CA ARG A 81 9.17 -1.75 -10.68
C ARG A 81 9.36 -1.21 -12.08
N GLN A 82 8.98 -1.99 -13.10
CA GLN A 82 9.01 -1.53 -14.48
C GLN A 82 8.08 -0.32 -14.69
N LEU A 83 6.84 -0.39 -14.19
CA LEU A 83 5.88 0.69 -14.31
C LEU A 83 6.31 1.95 -13.52
N GLU A 84 6.89 1.78 -12.33
CA GLU A 84 7.46 2.89 -11.55
C GLU A 84 8.54 3.61 -12.36
N HIS A 85 9.45 2.86 -12.99
CA HIS A 85 10.49 3.42 -13.84
C HIS A 85 9.92 4.13 -15.09
N GLU A 86 8.95 3.51 -15.77
CA GLU A 86 8.29 4.12 -16.94
C GLU A 86 7.60 5.44 -16.56
N VAL A 87 6.97 5.51 -15.39
CA VAL A 87 6.35 6.74 -14.86
C VAL A 87 7.40 7.80 -14.54
N GLU A 88 8.54 7.42 -13.95
CA GLU A 88 9.64 8.35 -13.68
C GLU A 88 10.17 8.97 -14.99
N VAL A 89 10.41 8.15 -16.02
CA VAL A 89 10.88 8.61 -17.33
C VAL A 89 9.86 9.55 -17.97
N ALA A 90 8.59 9.15 -18.03
CA ALA A 90 7.53 9.98 -18.62
C ALA A 90 7.38 11.33 -17.89
N ASN A 91 7.54 11.35 -16.57
CA ASN A 91 7.51 12.59 -15.80
C ASN A 91 8.68 13.51 -16.13
N GLU A 92 9.89 12.98 -16.33
CA GLU A 92 11.04 13.78 -16.74
C GLU A 92 10.90 14.32 -18.17
N GLU A 93 10.43 13.51 -19.11
CA GLU A 93 10.12 13.96 -20.48
C GLU A 93 9.08 15.09 -20.48
N LEU A 94 8.02 14.95 -19.67
CA LEU A 94 6.99 15.98 -19.53
C LEU A 94 7.56 17.28 -18.95
N LYS A 95 8.44 17.20 -17.95
CA LYS A 95 9.11 18.39 -17.39
C LYS A 95 9.97 19.09 -18.45
N GLN A 96 10.75 18.33 -19.22
CA GLN A 96 11.58 18.88 -20.30
C GLN A 96 10.74 19.54 -21.39
N ALA A 97 9.66 18.88 -21.82
CA ALA A 97 8.75 19.43 -22.82
C ALA A 97 8.11 20.75 -22.36
N ARG A 98 7.70 20.84 -21.09
CA ARG A 98 7.18 22.07 -20.49
C ARG A 98 8.22 23.18 -20.47
N ALA A 99 9.44 22.89 -20.01
CA ALA A 99 10.53 23.86 -19.98
C ALA A 99 10.89 24.39 -21.37
N MET A 100 10.90 23.53 -22.39
CA MET A 100 11.12 23.95 -23.77
C MET A 100 9.99 24.84 -24.30
N GLY A 101 8.73 24.50 -23.99
CA GLY A 101 7.57 25.31 -24.38
C GLY A 101 7.60 26.70 -23.75
N GLU A 102 7.93 26.78 -22.46
CA GLU A 102 8.08 28.05 -21.73
C GLU A 102 9.23 28.89 -22.32
N ALA A 103 10.40 28.30 -22.56
CA ALA A 103 11.53 29.00 -23.15
C ALA A 103 11.25 29.49 -24.58
N ALA A 104 10.47 28.75 -25.38
CA ALA A 104 10.05 29.18 -26.71
C ALA A 104 9.10 30.38 -26.63
N LEU A 105 8.14 30.35 -25.71
CA LEU A 105 7.21 31.46 -25.47
C LEU A 105 7.94 32.74 -25.04
N GLU A 106 8.92 32.62 -24.14
CA GLU A 106 9.74 33.76 -23.69
C GLU A 106 10.53 34.38 -24.85
N ARG A 107 11.11 33.55 -25.74
CA ARG A 107 11.83 34.04 -26.92
C ARG A 107 10.90 34.75 -27.91
N GLU A 108 9.70 34.22 -28.13
CA GLU A 108 8.69 34.87 -28.99
C GLU A 108 8.23 36.22 -28.42
N GLN A 109 8.09 36.32 -27.09
CA GLN A 109 7.74 37.58 -26.42
C GLN A 109 8.88 38.60 -26.49
N ALA A 110 10.13 38.17 -26.35
CA ALA A 110 11.30 39.05 -26.44
C ALA A 110 11.60 39.53 -27.87
N ALA A 111 11.09 38.83 -28.90
CA ALA A 111 11.27 39.18 -30.30
C ALA A 111 10.16 40.09 -30.88
N LYS A 112 9.14 40.41 -30.08
CA LYS A 112 8.06 41.38 -30.41
C LYS A 112 8.34 42.73 -29.79
#